data_AF-A0A7J9VUA2-F1
#
_entry.id   AF-A0A7J9VUA2-F1
#
_cell.length_a   1.000
_cell.length_b   1.000
_cell.length_c   1.000
_cell.angle_alpha   90.00
_cell.angle_beta   90.00
_cell.angle_gamma   90.00
#
_symmetry.space_group_name_H-M   'P 1'
#
loop_
_entity.id
_entity.type
_entity.pdbx_description
1 polymer ?
#
loop_
_entity_poly.entity_id
_entity_poly.type
_entity_poly.pdbx_seq_one_letter_code
_entity_poly.pdbx_strand_id
1 'polypeptide(L)'
;MTITMIRIETQPLLAGRSDAGGVLGTLHDTLDAVSELDPDLLHSHTCAGHAVVTLAGAARAAAAALGTEPGTALREAPGVVVVRDLVAAVSLLELAASRRGGSSDRRALQQIRRRANTAYGRFLHSVPVAT
;
A
#
# COMPACT_ATOMS: atom_id res chain seq x y z
N MET A 1 -37.55 13.00 34.88
CA MET A 1 -36.75 11.82 34.48
C MET A 1 -35.89 12.25 33.31
N THR A 2 -34.56 12.31 33.50
CA THR A 2 -33.63 12.86 32.51
C THR A 2 -32.93 11.70 31.83
N ILE A 3 -33.15 11.52 30.52
CA ILE A 3 -32.51 10.47 29.72
C ILE A 3 -31.19 11.04 29.20
N THR A 4 -30.09 10.58 29.78
CA THR A 4 -28.74 10.90 29.30
C THR A 4 -28.49 10.14 28.00
N MET A 5 -28.55 10.83 26.86
CA MET A 5 -28.09 10.29 25.58
C MET A 5 -26.56 10.21 25.59
N ILE A 6 -26.03 8.99 25.62
CA ILE A 6 -24.61 8.72 25.37
C ILE A 6 -24.38 8.95 23.87
N ARG A 7 -23.85 10.13 23.52
CA ARG A 7 -23.31 10.39 22.18
C ARG A 7 -22.07 9.54 22.04
N ILE A 8 -22.18 8.43 21.30
CA ILE A 8 -21.01 7.68 20.85
C ILE A 8 -20.35 8.56 19.79
N GLU A 9 -19.41 9.40 20.21
CA GLU A 9 -18.48 10.03 19.30
C GLU A 9 -17.67 8.90 18.67
N THR A 10 -18.03 8.56 17.44
CA THR A 10 -17.17 7.76 16.58
C THR A 10 -15.98 8.64 16.29
N GLN A 11 -14.97 8.60 17.18
CA GLN A 11 -13.67 9.15 16.86
C GLN A 11 -13.27 8.44 15.57
N PRO A 12 -13.08 9.15 14.44
CA PRO A 12 -12.35 8.53 13.35
C PRO A 12 -11.05 8.10 14.00
N LEU A 13 -10.73 6.81 13.92
CA LEU A 13 -9.43 6.29 14.30
C LEU A 13 -8.42 7.16 13.56
N LEU A 14 -7.99 8.24 14.22
CA LEU A 14 -6.84 9.04 13.86
C LEU A 14 -5.77 8.00 13.79
N ALA A 15 -5.42 7.63 12.55
CA ALA A 15 -4.41 6.65 12.23
C ALA A 15 -3.23 6.99 13.11
N GLY A 16 -3.14 6.30 14.25
CA GLY A 16 -2.13 6.56 15.26
C GLY A 16 -0.85 6.34 14.51
N ARG A 17 -0.13 7.43 14.23
CA ARG A 17 0.91 7.61 13.22
C ARG A 17 1.81 6.38 13.14
N SER A 18 1.30 5.35 12.49
CA SER A 18 1.90 4.03 12.52
C SER A 18 3.03 4.15 11.54
N ASP A 19 4.20 3.59 11.86
CA ASP A 19 5.31 3.61 10.92
C ASP A 19 4.91 2.96 9.57
N ALA A 20 3.88 2.11 9.55
CA ALA A 20 3.23 1.56 8.36
C ALA A 20 2.21 2.50 7.68
N GLY A 21 1.60 3.45 8.40
CA GLY A 21 0.60 4.37 7.85
C GLY A 21 1.14 5.28 6.75
N GLY A 22 2.44 5.61 6.82
CA GLY A 22 3.11 6.33 5.74
C GLY A 22 3.35 5.51 4.47
N VAL A 23 3.40 4.18 4.57
CA VAL A 23 3.51 3.27 3.41
C VAL A 23 2.11 3.01 2.84
N LEU A 24 1.12 2.77 3.70
CA LEU A 24 -0.28 2.57 3.31
C LEU A 24 -0.86 3.75 2.54
N GLY A 25 -0.59 5.00 2.96
CA GLY A 25 -1.06 6.18 2.22
C GLY A 25 -0.64 6.16 0.75
N THR A 26 0.66 5.99 0.48
CA THR A 26 1.18 5.89 -0.89
C THR A 26 0.61 4.72 -1.68
N LEU A 27 0.35 3.59 -1.01
CA LEU A 27 -0.23 2.42 -1.64
C LEU A 27 -1.70 2.62 -2.01
N HIS A 28 -2.47 3.30 -1.17
CA HIS A 28 -3.86 3.68 -1.47
C HIS A 28 -3.92 4.67 -2.64
N ASP A 29 -3.09 5.72 -2.63
CA ASP A 29 -3.03 6.67 -3.76
C ASP A 29 -2.70 5.94 -5.07
N THR A 30 -1.83 4.93 -5.02
CA THR A 30 -1.52 4.10 -6.19
C THR A 30 -2.70 3.24 -6.60
N LEU A 31 -3.41 2.60 -5.66
CA LEU A 31 -4.59 1.78 -5.94
C LEU A 31 -5.70 2.58 -6.61
N ASP A 32 -5.93 3.80 -6.13
CA ASP A 32 -6.91 4.71 -6.71
C ASP A 32 -6.51 5.05 -8.15
N ALA A 33 -5.24 5.44 -8.36
CA ALA A 33 -4.75 5.78 -9.69
C ALA A 33 -4.80 4.60 -10.68
N VAL A 34 -4.39 3.39 -10.29
CA VAL A 34 -4.43 2.23 -11.21
C VAL A 34 -5.85 1.77 -11.54
N SER A 35 -6.85 2.14 -10.74
CA SER A 35 -8.25 1.81 -11.01
C SER A 35 -8.81 2.59 -12.21
N GLU A 36 -8.21 3.74 -12.53
CA GLU A 36 -8.61 4.61 -13.64
C GLU A 36 -7.82 4.34 -14.93
N LEU A 37 -6.78 3.49 -14.86
CA LEU A 37 -5.87 3.23 -15.98
C LEU A 37 -6.25 1.99 -16.77
N ASP A 38 -5.90 2.03 -18.06
CA ASP A 38 -5.92 0.85 -18.90
C ASP A 38 -4.90 -0.19 -18.37
N PRO A 39 -5.32 -1.43 -18.08
CA PRO A 39 -4.42 -2.49 -17.63
C PRO A 39 -3.24 -2.76 -18.57
N ASP A 40 -3.35 -2.48 -19.86
CA ASP A 40 -2.24 -2.68 -20.80
C ASP A 40 -1.07 -1.73 -20.52
N LEU A 41 -1.34 -0.55 -19.96
CA LEU A 41 -0.30 0.39 -19.49
C LEU A 41 0.44 -0.12 -18.25
N LEU A 42 -0.14 -1.08 -17.53
CA LEU A 42 0.36 -1.59 -16.25
C LEU A 42 1.06 -2.93 -16.36
N HIS A 43 1.30 -3.43 -17.57
CA HIS A 43 2.07 -4.66 -17.77
C HIS A 43 3.47 -4.51 -17.14
N SER A 44 3.98 -5.56 -16.50
CA SER A 44 5.24 -5.53 -15.74
C SER A 44 6.48 -5.03 -16.50
N HIS A 45 6.47 -5.07 -17.85
CA HIS A 45 7.54 -4.55 -18.71
C HIS A 45 7.47 -3.03 -18.96
N THR A 46 6.35 -2.38 -18.63
CA THR A 46 6.21 -0.92 -18.73
C THR A 46 6.81 -0.26 -17.49
N CYS A 47 7.17 1.01 -17.60
CA CYS A 47 7.64 1.79 -16.45
C CYS A 47 6.60 1.85 -15.32
N ALA A 48 5.32 2.04 -15.68
CA ALA A 48 4.21 2.10 -14.73
C ALA A 48 4.00 0.74 -14.05
N GLY A 49 3.94 -0.35 -14.82
CA GLY A 49 3.79 -1.70 -14.29
C GLY A 49 4.95 -2.10 -13.36
N HIS A 50 6.19 -1.81 -13.75
CA HIS A 50 7.36 -2.07 -12.90
C HIS A 50 7.32 -1.26 -11.60
N ALA A 51 6.84 -0.01 -11.65
CA ALA A 51 6.65 0.80 -10.45
C ALA A 51 5.59 0.20 -9.52
N VAL A 52 4.48 -0.29 -10.06
CA VAL A 52 3.43 -0.98 -9.28
C VAL A 52 3.94 -2.28 -8.66
N VAL A 53 4.70 -3.11 -9.40
CA VAL A 53 5.33 -4.32 -8.85
C VAL A 53 6.29 -3.96 -7.70
N THR A 54 7.05 -2.87 -7.84
CA THR A 54 7.95 -2.39 -6.79
C THR A 54 7.17 -1.96 -5.54
N LEU A 55 6.02 -1.32 -5.71
CA LEU A 55 5.12 -0.92 -4.62
C LEU A 55 4.49 -2.13 -3.91
N ALA A 56 4.04 -3.14 -4.66
CA ALA A 56 3.56 -4.40 -4.09
C ALA A 56 4.67 -5.11 -3.27
N GLY A 57 5.91 -5.10 -3.77
CA GLY A 57 7.08 -5.58 -3.02
C GLY A 57 7.34 -4.79 -1.74
N ALA A 58 7.17 -3.46 -1.77
CA ALA A 58 7.29 -2.61 -0.59
C ALA A 58 6.21 -2.92 0.46
N ALA A 59 4.97 -3.16 0.04
CA ALA A 59 3.88 -3.52 0.94
C ALA A 59 4.17 -4.84 1.68
N ARG A 60 4.65 -5.86 0.95
CA ARG A 60 5.04 -7.15 1.52
C ARG A 60 6.24 -7.04 2.46
N ALA A 61 7.25 -6.26 2.08
CA ALA A 61 8.39 -5.99 2.95
C ALA A 61 7.97 -5.27 4.24
N ALA A 62 6.99 -4.36 4.16
CA ALA A 62 6.44 -3.69 5.34
C ALA A 62 5.69 -4.68 6.23
N ALA A 63 4.91 -5.60 5.65
CA ALA A 63 4.24 -6.64 6.41
C ALA A 63 5.23 -7.61 7.10
N ALA A 64 6.33 -7.95 6.44
CA ALA A 64 7.44 -8.70 7.04
C ALA A 64 8.08 -7.93 8.21
N ALA A 65 8.29 -6.63 8.07
CA ALA A 65 8.78 -5.79 9.16
C ALA A 65 7.79 -5.66 10.34
N LEU A 66 6.52 -6.00 10.12
CA LEU A 66 5.48 -6.14 11.15
C LEU A 66 5.36 -7.59 11.69
N GLY A 67 6.20 -8.52 11.21
CA GLY A 67 6.22 -9.92 11.65
C GLY A 67 5.21 -10.84 10.94
N THR A 68 4.68 -10.43 9.78
CA THR A 68 3.80 -11.25 8.95
C THR A 68 4.56 -11.84 7.76
N GLU A 69 4.28 -13.09 7.40
CA GLU A 69 4.86 -13.71 6.20
C GLU A 69 4.54 -12.88 4.92
N PRO A 70 5.55 -12.46 4.14
CA PRO A 70 5.38 -11.53 3.01
C PRO A 70 4.73 -12.14 1.76
N GLY A 71 4.56 -13.46 1.70
CA GLY A 71 4.06 -14.17 0.52
C GLY A 71 5.01 -14.12 -0.69
N THR A 72 4.52 -14.57 -1.86
CA THR A 72 5.32 -14.71 -3.09
C THR A 72 5.33 -13.46 -3.96
N ALA A 73 6.50 -12.83 -4.16
CA ALA A 73 6.63 -11.65 -5.01
C ALA A 73 6.37 -11.96 -6.49
N LEU A 74 5.62 -11.09 -7.16
CA LEU A 74 5.41 -11.13 -8.60
C LEU A 74 6.68 -10.69 -9.34
N ARG A 75 7.04 -11.39 -10.42
CA ARG A 75 8.20 -11.07 -11.26
C ARG A 75 7.82 -10.46 -12.59
N GLU A 76 6.98 -11.17 -13.35
CA GLU A 76 6.52 -10.76 -14.67
C GLU A 76 5.05 -11.16 -14.83
N ALA A 77 4.21 -10.22 -15.26
CA ALA A 77 2.80 -10.49 -15.49
C ALA A 77 2.09 -9.41 -16.33
N PRO A 78 0.96 -9.77 -16.94
CA PRO A 78 0.03 -8.80 -17.54
C PRO A 78 -0.49 -7.80 -16.49
N GLY A 79 -0.88 -6.60 -16.93
CA GLY A 79 -1.22 -5.52 -15.99
C GLY A 79 -2.39 -5.83 -15.05
N VAL A 80 -3.40 -6.60 -15.50
CA VAL A 80 -4.49 -7.07 -14.61
C VAL A 80 -3.94 -7.89 -13.43
N VAL A 81 -2.92 -8.72 -13.67
CA VAL A 81 -2.28 -9.52 -12.62
C VAL A 81 -1.43 -8.63 -11.71
N VAL A 82 -0.75 -7.62 -12.28
CA VAL A 82 0.01 -6.61 -11.52
C VAL A 82 -0.89 -5.83 -10.56
N VAL A 83 -2.07 -5.38 -11.01
CA VAL A 83 -3.04 -4.67 -10.15
C VAL A 83 -3.58 -5.60 -9.05
N ARG A 84 -3.95 -6.84 -9.40
CA ARG A 84 -4.40 -7.82 -8.41
C ARG A 84 -3.33 -8.14 -7.36
N ASP A 85 -2.07 -8.22 -7.78
CA ASP A 85 -0.94 -8.43 -6.87
C ASP A 85 -0.75 -7.25 -5.92
N LEU A 86 -0.86 -6.02 -6.42
CA LEU A 86 -0.83 -4.82 -5.59
C LEU A 86 -1.95 -4.86 -4.54
N VAL A 87 -3.20 -5.13 -4.94
CA VAL A 87 -4.34 -5.25 -4.02
C VAL A 87 -4.07 -6.29 -2.93
N ALA A 88 -3.63 -7.49 -3.31
CA ALA A 88 -3.33 -8.56 -2.36
C ALA A 88 -2.22 -8.16 -1.37
N ALA A 89 -1.18 -7.49 -1.86
CA ALA A 89 -0.06 -7.02 -1.05
C ALA A 89 -0.47 -5.92 -0.06
N VAL A 90 -1.34 -4.99 -0.48
CA VAL A 90 -1.90 -3.94 0.37
C VAL A 90 -2.78 -4.54 1.46
N SER A 91 -3.73 -5.42 1.09
CA SER A 91 -4.58 -6.09 2.07
C SER A 91 -3.79 -6.90 3.10
N LEU A 92 -2.70 -7.54 2.68
CA LEU A 92 -1.79 -8.24 3.59
C LEU A 92 -1.09 -7.28 4.57
N LEU A 93 -0.65 -6.11 4.09
CA LEU A 93 -0.08 -5.06 4.95
C LEU A 93 -1.10 -4.48 5.93
N GLU A 94 -2.32 -4.20 5.49
CA GLU A 94 -3.41 -3.72 6.35
C GLU A 94 -3.75 -4.73 7.46
N LEU A 95 -3.83 -6.01 7.10
CA LEU A 95 -4.03 -7.10 8.05
C LEU A 95 -2.87 -7.16 9.07
N ALA A 96 -1.63 -7.08 8.61
CA ALA A 96 -0.44 -7.06 9.47
C ALA A 96 -0.45 -5.85 10.41
N ALA A 97 -0.82 -4.67 9.90
CA ALA A 97 -0.93 -3.44 10.67
C ALA A 97 -2.05 -3.52 11.73
N SER A 98 -3.16 -4.18 11.41
CA SER A 98 -4.31 -4.35 12.32
C SER A 98 -4.04 -5.35 13.44
N ARG A 99 -3.18 -6.35 13.21
CA ARG A 99 -2.80 -7.38 14.19
C ARG A 99 -1.66 -6.96 15.13
N ARG A 100 -1.22 -5.71 15.05
CA ARG A 100 0.03 -5.25 15.67
C ARG A 100 -0.01 -5.35 17.21
N GLY A 101 0.65 -6.38 17.73
CA GLY A 101 0.93 -6.59 19.17
C GLY A 101 2.40 -6.86 19.49
N GLY A 102 3.32 -6.80 18.49
CA GLY A 102 4.74 -7.13 18.64
C GLY A 102 5.71 -5.99 18.26
N SER A 103 7.01 -6.18 18.56
CA SER A 103 8.08 -5.24 18.23
C SER A 103 8.27 -5.13 16.72
N SER A 104 8.01 -3.95 16.14
CA SER A 104 8.21 -3.70 14.71
C SER A 104 9.58 -3.12 14.45
N ASP A 105 10.20 -3.47 13.32
CA ASP A 105 11.43 -2.82 12.88
C ASP A 105 11.13 -1.45 12.25
N ARG A 106 11.20 -0.42 13.09
CA ARG A 106 10.96 0.96 12.69
C ARG A 106 11.95 1.47 11.63
N ARG A 107 13.21 1.02 11.65
CA ARG A 107 14.22 1.44 10.67
C ARG A 107 13.93 0.82 9.31
N ALA A 108 13.57 -0.46 9.29
CA ALA A 108 13.14 -1.14 8.07
C ALA A 108 11.91 -0.45 7.45
N LEU A 109 10.88 -0.15 8.25
CA LEU A 109 9.67 0.56 7.77
C LEU A 109 9.99 1.93 7.17
N GLN A 110 10.92 2.68 7.77
CA GLN A 110 11.37 3.97 7.21
C GLN A 110 12.10 3.83 5.87
N GLN A 111 12.95 2.82 5.73
CA GLN A 111 13.64 2.54 4.46
C GLN A 111 12.67 2.09 3.37
N ILE A 112 11.72 1.22 3.73
CA ILE A 112 10.66 0.74 2.84
C ILE A 112 9.81 1.92 2.36
N ARG A 113 9.41 2.82 3.26
CA ARG A 113 8.68 4.04 2.90
C ARG A 113 9.41 4.90 1.89
N ARG A 114 10.72 5.13 2.07
CA ARG A 114 11.51 5.91 1.11
C ARG A 114 11.51 5.26 -0.27
N ARG A 115 11.68 3.93 -0.33
CA ARG A 115 11.63 3.18 -1.59
C ARG A 115 10.25 3.22 -2.24
N ALA A 116 9.18 3.07 -1.46
CA ALA A 116 7.80 3.20 -1.93
C ALA A 116 7.55 4.59 -2.52
N ASN A 117 7.96 5.66 -1.84
CA ASN A 117 7.80 7.03 -2.36
C ASN A 117 8.57 7.25 -3.67
N THR A 118 9.77 6.68 -3.82
CA THR A 118 10.52 6.73 -5.09
C THR A 118 9.79 5.97 -6.20
N ALA A 119 9.25 4.78 -5.91
CA ALA A 119 8.48 4.01 -6.87
C ALA A 119 7.19 4.74 -7.28
N TYR A 120 6.49 5.33 -6.32
CA TYR A 120 5.29 6.14 -6.55
C TYR A 120 5.58 7.36 -7.43
N GLY A 121 6.68 8.09 -7.19
CA GLY A 121 7.10 9.19 -8.07
C GLY A 121 7.35 8.72 -9.51
N ARG A 122 7.97 7.55 -9.70
CA ARG A 122 8.16 6.96 -11.04
C ARG A 122 6.83 6.58 -11.69
N PHE A 123 5.92 6.00 -10.91
CA PHE A 123 4.57 5.67 -11.36
C PHE A 123 3.86 6.93 -11.88
N LEU A 124 3.80 8.00 -11.09
CA LEU A 124 3.16 9.26 -11.48
C LEU A 124 3.77 9.87 -12.76
N HIS A 125 5.07 9.77 -12.96
CA HIS A 125 5.73 10.26 -14.18
C HIS A 125 5.51 9.37 -15.41
N SER A 126 5.14 8.11 -15.21
CA SER A 126 4.95 7.13 -16.28
C SER A 126 3.50 7.02 -16.77
N VAL A 127 2.56 7.55 -15.99
CA VAL A 127 1.13 7.53 -16.30
C VAL A 127 0.77 8.79 -17.07
N PRO A 128 0.07 8.70 -18.21
CA PRO A 128 -0.43 9.88 -18.89
C PRO A 128 -1.43 10.62 -17.99
N VAL A 129 -1.17 11.89 -17.72
CA VAL A 129 -2.11 12.75 -16.99
C VAL A 129 -3.35 12.92 -17.87
N ALA A 130 -4.51 12.44 -17.40
CA ALA A 130 -5.78 12.77 -18.02
C ALA A 130 -5.99 14.29 -17.88
N THR A 131 -5.83 15.02 -18.98
CA THR A 131 -6.21 16.43 -19.13
C THR A 131 -7.71 16.57 -19.34
#